data_AF-A0A5D4RXQ0-F1
#
_entry.id   AF-A0A5D4RXQ0-F1
#
_cell.length_a   1.000
_cell.length_b   1.000
_cell.length_c   1.000
_cell.angle_alpha   90.00
_cell.angle_beta   90.00
_cell.angle_gamma   90.00
#
_symmetry.space_group_name_H-M   'P 1'
#
loop_
_entity.id
_entity.type
_entity.pdbx_description
1 polymer ?
#
loop_
_entity_poly.entity_id
_entity_poly.type
_entity_poly.pdbx_seq_one_letter_code
_entity_poly.pdbx_strand_id
1 'polypeptide(L)'
;MLYEMIQSLVKRHSHGRTMIGIDKLGGSGKTSLAQRIHGNLLTGARQTVLIHLDDHIVPSCYRYDTGRPQWQEYYKLQWDVGA
;
A
#
# COMPACT_ATOMS: atom_id res chain seq x y z
N MET A 1 -2.68 16.99 13.07
CA MET A 1 -1.62 15.95 13.12
C MET A 1 -1.37 15.29 11.76
N LEU A 2 -2.35 14.60 11.13
CA LEU A 2 -2.14 13.96 9.82
C LEU A 2 -1.80 14.96 8.70
N TYR A 3 -2.50 16.09 8.64
CA TYR A 3 -2.25 17.14 7.65
C TYR A 3 -0.82 17.70 7.74
N GLU A 4 -0.38 18.08 8.94
CA GLU A 4 1.00 18.56 9.19
C GLU A 4 2.07 17.54 8.77
N MET A 5 1.83 16.26 9.04
CA MET A 5 2.72 15.19 8.62
C MET A 5 2.83 15.11 7.08
N ILE A 6 1.69 15.19 6.38
CA ILE A 6 1.65 15.21 4.91
C ILE A 6 2.40 16.43 4.38
N GLN A 7 2.16 17.62 4.93
CA GLN A 7 2.86 18.84 4.51
C GLN A 7 4.37 18.74 4.72
N SER A 8 4.79 18.14 5.85
CA SER A 8 6.20 17.90 6.15
C SER A 8 6.85 16.92 5.15
N LEU A 9 6.13 15.88 4.73
CA LEU A 9 6.59 14.95 3.67
C LEU A 9 6.70 15.65 2.32
N VAL A 10 5.68 16.41 1.93
CA VAL A 10 5.62 17.18 0.67
C VAL A 10 6.77 18.20 0.58
N LYS A 11 7.10 18.85 1.71
CA LYS A 11 8.21 19.81 1.80
C LYS A 11 9.58 19.12 1.69
N ARG A 12 9.74 17.96 2.35
CA ARG A 12 11.00 17.19 2.33
C ARG A 12 11.28 16.55 0.97
N HIS A 13 10.24 16.12 0.27
CA HIS A 13 10.33 15.53 -1.05
C HIS A 13 9.71 16.47 -2.09
N SER A 14 10.39 17.58 -2.33
CA SER A 14 9.94 18.65 -3.24
C SER A 14 10.35 18.44 -4.70
N HIS A 15 11.25 17.49 -4.98
CA HIS A 15 11.79 17.23 -6.31
C HIS A 15 11.65 15.74 -6.66
N GLY A 16 11.29 15.46 -7.91
CA GLY A 16 11.13 14.10 -8.42
C GLY A 16 9.88 13.38 -7.89
N ARG A 17 9.78 12.08 -8.22
CA ARG A 17 8.68 11.22 -7.76
C ARG A 17 8.98 10.69 -6.36
N THR A 18 7.99 10.78 -5.47
CA THR A 18 8.07 10.22 -4.11
C THR A 18 7.19 8.98 -4.00
N MET A 19 7.74 7.88 -3.47
CA MET A 19 6.96 6.71 -3.09
C MET A 19 6.79 6.67 -1.58
N ILE A 20 5.58 6.35 -1.12
CA ILE A 20 5.25 6.24 0.30
C ILE A 20 4.68 4.85 0.55
N GLY A 21 5.37 4.05 1.36
CA GLY A 21 4.86 2.77 1.86
C GLY A 21 4.02 2.99 3.13
N ILE A 22 2.84 2.39 3.18
CA ILE A 22 1.98 2.36 4.37
C ILE A 22 1.85 0.91 4.80
N ASP A 23 2.58 0.53 5.85
CA ASP A 23 2.64 -0.84 6.34
C ASP A 23 1.99 -0.99 7.72
N LYS A 24 1.38 -2.17 7.95
CA LYS A 24 0.78 -2.70 9.17
C LYS A 24 0.09 -4.03 8.86
N LEU A 25 -0.34 -4.75 9.90
CA LEU A 25 -1.19 -5.96 9.77
C LEU A 25 -2.56 -5.68 9.13
N GLY A 26 -3.21 -6.74 8.64
CA GLY A 26 -4.59 -6.70 8.13
C GLY A 26 -5.57 -6.11 9.14
N GLY A 27 -6.60 -5.39 8.66
CA GLY A 27 -7.62 -4.78 9.52
C GLY A 27 -7.19 -3.51 10.28
N SER A 28 -5.96 -3.02 10.11
CA SER A 28 -5.46 -1.87 10.86
C SER A 28 -5.88 -0.49 10.33
N GLY A 29 -6.76 -0.43 9.33
CA GLY A 29 -7.21 0.83 8.71
C GLY A 29 -6.26 1.47 7.70
N LYS A 30 -5.31 0.72 7.11
CA LYS A 30 -4.35 1.23 6.10
C LYS A 30 -5.06 1.86 4.90
N THR A 31 -6.06 1.18 4.36
CA THR A 31 -6.85 1.64 3.20
C THR A 31 -7.51 2.98 3.49
N SER A 32 -8.14 3.14 4.66
CA SER A 32 -8.77 4.40 5.08
C SER A 32 -7.74 5.52 5.26
N LEU A 33 -6.58 5.24 5.84
CA LEU A 33 -5.50 6.21 5.98
C LEU A 33 -4.94 6.64 4.62
N ALA A 34 -4.69 5.67 3.72
CA ALA A 34 -4.16 5.89 2.39
C ALA A 34 -5.12 6.75 1.54
N GLN A 35 -6.42 6.47 1.58
CA GLN A 35 -7.45 7.28 0.92
C GLN A 35 -7.49 8.71 1.45
N ARG A 36 -7.38 8.90 2.77
CA ARG A 36 -7.32 10.25 3.35
C ARG A 36 -6.07 11.01 2.90
N ILE A 37 -4.90 10.37 2.90
CA ILE A 37 -3.66 10.97 2.40
C ILE A 37 -3.82 11.34 0.92
N HIS A 38 -4.29 10.40 0.09
CA HIS A 38 -4.50 10.61 -1.33
C HIS A 38 -5.47 11.78 -1.60
N GLY A 39 -6.62 11.82 -0.93
CA GLY A 39 -7.58 12.92 -1.06
C GLY A 39 -7.00 14.29 -0.67
N ASN A 40 -6.15 14.36 0.35
CA ASN A 40 -5.46 15.60 0.74
C ASN A 40 -4.38 16.03 -0.27
N LEU A 41 -3.80 15.10 -1.02
CA LEU A 41 -2.80 15.42 -2.04
C LEU A 41 -3.44 15.80 -3.37
N LEU A 42 -4.62 15.26 -3.69
CA LEU A 42 -5.39 15.61 -4.88
C LEU A 42 -5.85 17.07 -4.91
N THR A 43 -5.99 17.72 -3.75
CA THR A 43 -6.33 19.15 -3.70
C THR A 43 -5.14 20.06 -4.03
N GLY A 44 -3.93 19.50 -4.20
CA GLY A 44 -2.73 20.21 -4.61
C GLY A 44 -2.39 20.02 -6.09
N ALA A 45 -1.33 20.70 -6.55
CA ALA A 45 -0.87 20.64 -7.95
C ALA A 45 -0.09 19.36 -8.32
N ARG A 46 0.04 18.39 -7.40
CA ARG A 46 0.85 17.18 -7.61
C ARG A 46 -0.04 16.02 -8.05
N GLN A 47 0.36 15.34 -9.12
CA GLN A 47 -0.27 14.07 -9.50
C GLN A 47 0.07 12.98 -8.48
N THR A 48 -0.96 12.28 -8.00
CA THR A 48 -0.81 11.16 -7.08
C THR A 48 -1.45 9.90 -7.65
N VAL A 49 -0.84 8.76 -7.35
CA VAL A 49 -1.37 7.43 -7.65
C VAL A 49 -1.41 6.65 -6.34
N LEU A 50 -2.56 6.02 -6.07
CA LEU A 50 -2.72 5.10 -4.96
C LEU A 50 -2.68 3.67 -5.49
N ILE A 51 -1.77 2.85 -4.97
CA ILE A 51 -1.64 1.44 -5.30
C ILE A 51 -1.95 0.64 -4.04
N HIS A 52 -2.91 -0.28 -4.12
CA HIS A 52 -3.24 -1.19 -3.02
C HIS A 52 -2.64 -2.56 -3.32
N LEU A 53 -1.79 -3.10 -2.44
CA LEU A 53 -1.17 -4.41 -2.67
C LEU A 53 -2.21 -5.53 -2.75
N ASP A 54 -3.33 -5.43 -2.03
CA ASP A 54 -4.38 -6.45 -2.08
C ASP A 54 -5.05 -6.55 -3.46
N ASP A 55 -5.00 -5.50 -4.29
CA ASP A 55 -5.52 -5.53 -5.67
C ASP A 55 -4.65 -6.41 -6.59
N HIS A 56 -3.44 -6.74 -6.13
CA HIS A 56 -2.47 -7.58 -6.82
C HIS A 56 -2.33 -8.97 -6.19
N ILE A 57 -3.25 -9.37 -5.30
CA ILE A 57 -3.28 -10.71 -4.75
C ILE A 57 -3.70 -11.70 -5.85
N VAL A 58 -2.94 -12.79 -5.99
CA VAL A 58 -3.23 -13.85 -6.98
C VAL A 58 -4.53 -14.60 -6.66
N PRO A 59 -5.17 -15.25 -7.66
CA PRO A 59 -6.36 -16.07 -7.44
C PRO A 59 -6.17 -17.11 -6.33
N SER A 60 -7.25 -17.41 -5.60
CA SER A 60 -7.23 -18.30 -4.43
C SER A 60 -6.61 -19.67 -4.71
N CYS A 61 -6.85 -20.23 -5.90
CA CYS A 61 -6.31 -21.53 -6.31
C CYS A 61 -4.78 -21.59 -6.39
N TYR A 62 -4.08 -20.45 -6.43
CA TYR A 62 -2.61 -20.41 -6.42
C TYR A 62 -2.01 -20.23 -5.02
N ARG A 63 -2.83 -19.90 -4.01
CA ARG A 63 -2.35 -19.45 -2.69
C ARG A 63 -3.03 -20.09 -1.50
N TYR A 64 -4.00 -20.98 -1.72
CA TYR A 64 -4.63 -21.80 -0.68
C TYR A 64 -4.64 -23.26 -1.10
N ASP A 65 -4.78 -24.14 -0.12
CA ASP A 65 -4.80 -25.60 -0.29
C ASP A 65 -3.57 -26.12 -1.05
N THR A 66 -2.43 -25.46 -0.87
CA THR A 66 -1.19 -25.74 -1.59
C THR A 66 -0.36 -26.85 -0.96
N GLY A 67 -0.80 -27.36 0.19
CA GLY A 67 -0.04 -28.29 1.04
C GLY A 67 1.10 -27.63 1.82
N ARG A 68 1.30 -26.31 1.69
CA ARG A 68 2.29 -25.55 2.48
C ARG A 68 1.67 -25.05 3.78
N PRO A 69 2.49 -24.71 4.79
CA PRO A 69 1.99 -24.05 5.99
C PRO A 69 1.26 -22.74 5.65
N GLN A 70 0.16 -22.45 6.35
CA GLN A 70 -0.68 -21.26 6.12
C GLN A 70 0.11 -19.95 6.15
N TRP A 71 1.16 -19.85 6.96
CA TRP A 71 2.00 -18.65 6.97
C TRP A 71 2.77 -18.47 5.67
N GLN A 72 3.16 -19.55 4.98
CA GLN A 72 3.80 -19.48 3.66
C GLN A 72 2.78 -19.12 2.58
N GLU A 73 1.59 -19.69 2.65
CA GLU A 73 0.46 -19.31 1.79
C GLU A 73 0.16 -17.82 1.89
N TYR A 74 0.14 -17.30 3.12
CA TYR A 74 -0.09 -15.89 3.40
C TYR A 74 1.08 -15.00 2.97
N TYR A 75 2.33 -15.30 3.35
CA TYR A 75 3.46 -14.39 3.11
C TYR A 75 4.14 -14.55 1.75
N LYS A 76 4.18 -15.77 1.21
CA LYS A 76 4.96 -16.08 0.00
C LYS A 76 4.12 -16.29 -1.25
N LEU A 77 2.86 -16.72 -1.10
CA LEU A 77 2.01 -17.06 -2.24
C LEU A 77 0.93 -16.02 -2.55
N GLN A 78 0.73 -15.00 -1.70
CA GLN A 78 -0.27 -13.98 -1.95
C GLN A 78 0.04 -13.12 -3.18
N TRP A 79 1.31 -12.84 -3.44
CA TRP A 79 1.75 -11.99 -4.55
C TRP A 79 2.70 -12.76 -5.47
N ASP A 80 2.55 -12.52 -6.78
CA ASP A 80 3.51 -13.00 -7.76
C ASP A 80 4.73 -12.08 -7.76
N VAL A 81 5.79 -12.50 -7.07
CA VAL A 81 7.04 -11.74 -6.92
C VAL A 81 8.10 -12.12 -7.97
N GLY A 82 7.77 -13.01 -8.92
CA GLY A 82 8.74 -13.61 -9.82
C GLY A 82 9.72 -14.57 -9.11
N ALA A 83 10.32 -15.47 -9.87
CA ALA A 83 11.38 -16.37 -9.41
C ALA A 83 12.77 -15.79 -9.69
#